data_AF-A0A317F512-F1
#
_entry.id   AF-A0A317F512-F1
#
_cell.length_a   1.000
_cell.length_b   1.000
_cell.length_c   1.000
_cell.angle_alpha   90.00
_cell.angle_beta   90.00
_cell.angle_gamma   90.00
#
_symmetry.space_group_name_H-M   'P 1'
#
loop_
_entity.id
_entity.type
_entity.pdbx_description
1 polymer ?
#
loop_
_entity_poly.entity_id
_entity_poly.type
_entity_poly.pdbx_seq_one_letter_code
_entity_poly.pdbx_strand_id
1 'polypeptide(L)'
;MKNNILILFICTILLSSCGPKISGKDEASFKSSKAKMEEKLSKAEKENLEKALRIVVLKAMKEKWNHSTDERYKGKSFDAISLKMIDGKTYSGIVKFAEDFLKEDKEEKITNGKKELDSLNKELIQLKAKTKDLDKFKLTKISISEDDFFGPTPFLDLTFLNQTGRKIIGDYMYQIDIYSKATGKLIASQQQGGGFNEGAGVNPNEEDLYHQPLLSEAIAHSTLWKSVKYPTTDLSKFDLVVKAYPVKLTTKEGTLERPKNLADLEKEIKELNQQLIELNKTEGTLDELELTP
;
A
#
# COMPACT_ATOMS: atom_id res chain seq x y z
N MET A 1 24.91 21.68 69.16
CA MET A 1 25.66 21.01 68.06
C MET A 1 24.91 19.76 67.61
N LYS A 2 23.90 19.88 66.74
CA LYS A 2 23.14 18.71 66.24
C LYS A 2 22.50 18.87 64.85
N ASN A 3 22.84 19.94 64.11
CA ASN A 3 22.27 20.21 62.78
C ASN A 3 23.27 20.08 61.60
N ASN A 4 24.54 19.73 61.85
CA ASN A 4 25.55 19.69 60.78
C ASN A 4 25.82 18.29 60.19
N ILE A 5 25.15 17.24 60.70
CA ILE A 5 25.34 15.86 60.21
C ILE A 5 24.32 15.49 59.11
N LEU A 6 23.17 16.18 59.05
CA LEU A 6 22.14 15.89 58.04
C LEU A 6 22.48 16.43 56.64
N ILE A 7 23.34 17.46 56.54
CA ILE A 7 23.76 18.05 55.26
C ILE A 7 24.85 17.20 54.58
N LEU A 8 25.64 16.43 55.34
CA LEU A 8 26.72 15.61 54.77
C LEU A 8 26.21 14.33 54.10
N PHE A 9 25.07 13.79 54.54
CA PHE A 9 24.47 12.57 53.98
C PHE A 9 23.68 12.82 52.67
N ILE A 10 23.20 14.07 52.46
CA ILE A 10 22.51 14.49 51.22
C ILE A 10 23.52 14.79 50.09
N CYS A 11 24.74 15.22 50.42
CA CYS A 11 25.79 15.47 49.42
C CYS A 11 26.44 14.20 48.85
N THR A 12 26.41 13.06 49.56
CA THR A 12 26.99 11.80 49.07
C THR A 12 26.11 11.08 48.04
N ILE A 13 24.79 11.30 48.06
CA ILE A 13 23.87 10.71 47.07
C ILE A 13 23.98 11.42 45.71
N LEU A 14 24.31 12.73 45.70
CA LEU A 14 24.51 13.52 44.48
C LEU A 14 25.82 13.20 43.72
N LEU A 15 26.77 12.47 44.33
CA LEU A 15 28.06 12.13 43.70
C LEU A 15 28.11 10.74 43.06
N SER A 16 27.04 9.94 43.17
CA SER A 16 26.96 8.58 42.61
C SER A 16 26.56 8.52 41.13
N SER A 17 26.33 9.67 40.48
CA SER A 17 26.01 9.77 39.04
C SER A 17 27.25 9.87 38.12
N CYS A 18 28.47 9.81 38.66
CA CYS A 18 29.72 9.96 37.91
C CYS A 18 30.23 8.64 37.29
N GLY A 19 29.41 8.00 36.44
CA GLY A 19 29.90 6.95 35.54
C GLY A 19 30.85 7.52 34.47
N PRO A 20 31.69 6.68 33.82
CA PRO A 20 32.47 7.10 32.65
C PRO A 20 31.57 7.76 31.62
N LYS A 21 32.07 8.82 30.96
CA LYS A 21 31.36 9.54 29.91
C LYS A 21 32.01 9.28 28.56
N ILE A 22 31.20 9.17 27.51
CA ILE A 22 31.70 9.14 26.14
C ILE A 22 32.24 10.53 25.77
N SER A 23 33.37 10.54 25.07
CA SER A 23 33.88 11.72 24.36
C SER A 23 33.57 11.61 22.88
N GLY A 24 32.74 12.50 22.36
CA GLY A 24 32.37 12.63 20.96
C GLY A 24 33.21 13.65 20.18
N LYS A 25 34.36 14.06 20.73
CA LYS A 25 35.24 15.08 20.12
C LYS A 25 35.81 14.63 18.76
N ASP A 26 36.26 13.39 18.72
CA ASP A 26 36.85 12.71 17.57
C ASP A 26 36.79 11.19 17.77
N GLU A 27 37.07 10.42 16.73
CA GLU A 27 36.98 8.96 16.75
C GLU A 27 37.95 8.31 17.75
N ALA A 28 39.14 8.86 17.92
CA ALA A 28 40.14 8.34 18.86
C ALA A 28 39.68 8.52 20.31
N SER A 29 39.17 9.71 20.63
CA SER A 29 38.60 10.06 21.94
C SER A 29 37.36 9.21 22.24
N PHE A 30 36.52 8.96 21.23
CA PHE A 30 35.37 8.06 21.33
C PHE A 30 35.80 6.63 21.66
N LYS A 31 36.72 6.04 20.88
CA LYS A 31 37.21 4.68 21.11
C LYS A 31 37.81 4.52 22.51
N SER A 32 38.63 5.48 22.94
CA SER A 32 39.25 5.45 24.27
C SER A 32 38.22 5.56 25.40
N SER A 33 37.24 6.45 25.27
CA SER A 33 36.20 6.64 26.30
C SER A 33 35.17 5.51 26.33
N LYS A 34 34.82 4.91 25.16
CA LYS A 34 33.97 3.72 25.06
C LYS A 34 34.62 2.53 25.78
N ALA A 35 35.90 2.26 25.53
CA ALA A 35 36.61 1.17 26.21
C ALA A 35 36.57 1.32 27.75
N LYS A 36 36.84 2.51 28.28
CA LYS A 36 36.76 2.81 29.72
C LYS A 36 35.35 2.66 30.29
N MET A 37 34.32 2.92 29.49
CA MET A 37 32.93 2.68 29.87
C MET A 37 32.65 1.18 29.94
N GLU A 38 33.00 0.44 28.90
CA GLU A 38 32.79 -1.00 28.79
C GLU A 38 33.49 -1.81 29.88
N GLU A 39 34.65 -1.37 30.37
CA GLU A 39 35.32 -2.00 31.53
C GLU A 39 34.43 -2.10 32.77
N LYS A 40 33.42 -1.23 32.90
CA LYS A 40 32.49 -1.20 34.03
C LYS A 40 31.12 -1.82 33.74
N LEU A 41 30.89 -2.31 32.52
CA LEU A 41 29.62 -2.85 32.08
C LEU A 41 29.63 -4.39 32.10
N SER A 42 28.51 -4.98 32.48
CA SER A 42 28.23 -6.41 32.26
C SER A 42 28.11 -6.73 30.77
N LYS A 43 28.10 -8.03 30.43
CA LYS A 43 27.92 -8.47 29.04
C LYS A 43 26.62 -7.92 28.41
N ALA A 44 25.51 -8.02 29.14
CA ALA A 44 24.21 -7.52 28.67
C ALA A 44 24.23 -5.99 28.49
N GLU A 45 24.86 -5.24 29.40
CA GLU A 45 24.99 -3.78 29.26
C GLU A 45 25.89 -3.37 28.09
N LYS A 46 26.93 -4.15 27.76
CA LYS A 46 27.74 -3.93 26.55
C LYS A 46 26.92 -4.13 25.29
N GLU A 47 26.10 -5.18 25.24
CA GLU A 47 25.18 -5.42 24.12
C GLU A 47 24.17 -4.27 23.98
N ASN A 48 23.58 -3.81 25.08
CA ASN A 48 22.66 -2.67 25.07
C ASN A 48 23.35 -1.35 24.70
N LEU A 49 24.59 -1.13 25.12
CA LEU A 49 25.39 0.01 24.68
C LEU A 49 25.59 -0.03 23.16
N GLU A 50 25.94 -1.18 22.58
CA GLU A 50 26.12 -1.34 21.14
C GLU A 50 24.82 -1.08 20.36
N LYS A 51 23.69 -1.66 20.82
CA LYS A 51 22.37 -1.37 20.25
C LYS A 51 22.06 0.13 20.30
N ALA A 52 22.24 0.76 21.45
CA ALA A 52 21.98 2.19 21.64
C ALA A 52 22.82 3.06 20.69
N LEU A 53 24.11 2.73 20.52
CA LEU A 53 25.00 3.44 19.59
C LEU A 53 24.55 3.29 18.13
N ARG A 54 24.09 2.11 17.71
CA ARG A 54 23.49 1.92 16.36
C ARG A 54 22.24 2.77 16.17
N ILE A 55 21.38 2.85 17.19
CA ILE A 55 20.20 3.71 17.18
C ILE A 55 20.54 5.21 17.10
N VAL A 56 21.61 5.66 17.77
CA VAL A 56 22.12 7.03 17.64
C VAL A 56 22.51 7.34 16.19
N VAL A 57 23.16 6.38 15.50
CA VAL A 57 23.51 6.55 14.08
C VAL A 57 22.25 6.68 13.22
N LEU A 58 21.22 5.86 13.46
CA LEU A 58 19.94 5.98 12.75
C LEU A 58 19.27 7.34 13.00
N LYS A 59 19.32 7.87 14.23
CA LYS A 59 18.82 9.23 14.53
C LYS A 59 19.61 10.28 13.77
N ALA A 60 20.94 10.20 13.77
CA ALA A 60 21.80 11.12 13.03
C ALA A 60 21.52 11.12 11.52
N MET A 61 21.27 9.94 10.96
CA MET A 61 20.84 9.78 9.58
C MET A 61 19.49 10.46 9.32
N LYS A 62 18.47 10.17 10.14
CA LYS A 62 17.12 10.77 10.03
C LYS A 62 17.16 12.29 10.10
N GLU A 63 17.85 12.84 11.10
CA GLU A 63 18.01 14.29 11.29
C GLU A 63 18.66 14.95 10.07
N LYS A 64 19.72 14.35 9.53
CA LYS A 64 20.40 14.89 8.35
C LYS A 64 19.54 14.83 7.10
N TRP A 65 18.73 13.78 6.91
CA TRP A 65 17.81 13.69 5.78
C TRP A 65 16.69 14.71 5.87
N ASN A 66 16.05 14.83 7.03
CA ASN A 66 14.92 15.74 7.25
C ASN A 66 15.34 17.22 7.28
N HIS A 67 16.61 17.50 7.61
CA HIS A 67 17.14 18.86 7.78
C HIS A 67 18.45 19.07 7.01
N SER A 68 18.50 18.62 5.76
CA SER A 68 19.74 18.56 4.95
C SER A 68 20.41 19.91 4.70
N THR A 69 19.68 21.02 4.84
CA THR A 69 20.16 22.39 4.66
C THR A 69 20.62 23.07 5.96
N ASP A 70 20.36 22.49 7.13
CA ASP A 70 20.73 23.06 8.43
C ASP A 70 22.25 22.97 8.67
N GLU A 71 22.89 24.05 9.13
CA GLU A 71 24.33 24.11 9.43
C GLU A 71 24.79 23.08 10.47
N ARG A 72 23.87 22.57 11.30
CA ARG A 72 24.13 21.48 12.24
C ARG A 72 24.48 20.18 11.51
N TYR A 73 23.96 19.94 10.30
CA TYR A 73 24.08 18.67 9.57
C TYR A 73 24.75 18.79 8.19
N LYS A 74 24.63 19.95 7.54
CA LYS A 74 25.18 20.22 6.21
C LYS A 74 26.68 19.98 6.18
N GLY A 75 27.14 19.18 5.22
CA GLY A 75 28.55 18.85 5.01
C GLY A 75 29.18 17.92 6.05
N LYS A 76 28.44 17.46 7.07
CA LYS A 76 28.97 16.56 8.12
C LYS A 76 28.69 15.10 7.83
N SER A 77 29.59 14.20 8.22
CA SER A 77 29.34 12.75 8.17
C SER A 77 28.30 12.34 9.22
N PHE A 78 27.66 11.18 9.03
CA PHE A 78 26.76 10.61 10.05
C PHE A 78 27.52 10.34 11.36
N ASP A 79 28.77 9.91 11.27
CA ASP A 79 29.62 9.68 12.45
C ASP A 79 29.86 10.96 13.25
N ALA A 80 30.19 12.07 12.58
CA ALA A 80 30.41 13.36 13.25
C ALA A 80 29.14 13.87 13.96
N ILE A 81 27.98 13.65 13.34
CA ILE A 81 26.68 14.00 13.95
C ILE A 81 26.40 13.08 15.16
N SER A 82 26.60 11.77 14.99
CA SER A 82 26.36 10.75 16.02
C SER A 82 27.23 10.98 17.26
N LEU A 83 28.53 11.20 17.06
CA LEU A 83 29.48 11.51 18.14
C LEU A 83 29.05 12.75 18.92
N LYS A 84 28.63 13.81 18.22
CA LYS A 84 28.12 15.03 18.87
C LYS A 84 26.84 14.79 19.67
N MET A 85 25.95 13.90 19.21
CA MET A 85 24.71 13.57 19.92
C MET A 85 24.96 12.91 21.28
N ILE A 86 26.07 12.18 21.45
CA ILE A 86 26.37 11.40 22.67
C ILE A 86 27.54 11.94 23.49
N ASP A 87 28.19 13.01 23.05
CA ASP A 87 29.30 13.62 23.78
C ASP A 87 28.90 13.99 25.21
N GLY A 88 29.73 13.59 26.18
CA GLY A 88 29.50 13.81 27.60
C GLY A 88 28.41 12.94 28.23
N LYS A 89 27.75 12.04 27.50
CA LYS A 89 26.74 11.12 28.06
C LYS A 89 27.39 9.92 28.76
N THR A 90 26.77 9.48 29.85
CA THR A 90 27.05 8.20 30.53
C THR A 90 26.34 7.05 29.79
N TYR A 91 26.65 5.80 30.16
CA TYR A 91 25.94 4.62 29.65
C TYR A 91 24.41 4.76 29.72
N SER A 92 23.87 5.03 30.91
CA SER A 92 22.42 5.23 31.11
C SER A 92 21.87 6.40 30.30
N GLY A 93 22.65 7.46 30.13
CA GLY A 93 22.27 8.60 29.29
C GLY A 93 22.21 8.28 27.80
N ILE A 94 23.05 7.36 27.31
CA ILE A 94 23.04 6.90 25.91
C ILE A 94 21.88 5.94 25.67
N VAL A 95 21.69 4.97 26.57
CA VAL A 95 20.56 4.03 26.50
C VAL A 95 19.23 4.78 26.50
N LYS A 96 19.04 5.69 27.47
CA LYS A 96 17.81 6.50 27.55
C LYS A 96 17.60 7.33 26.27
N PHE A 97 18.66 7.97 25.76
CA PHE A 97 18.57 8.76 24.53
C PHE A 97 18.13 7.91 23.32
N ALA A 98 18.62 6.68 23.22
CA ALA A 98 18.23 5.76 22.16
C ALA A 98 16.77 5.28 22.31
N GLU A 99 16.35 4.92 23.53
CA GLU A 99 14.96 4.50 23.80
C GLU A 99 13.95 5.63 23.60
N ASP A 100 14.27 6.85 24.05
CA ASP A 100 13.43 8.03 23.82
C ASP A 100 13.24 8.23 22.30
N PHE A 101 14.31 8.10 21.51
CA PHE A 101 14.20 8.18 20.05
C PHE A 101 13.38 7.03 19.42
N LEU A 102 13.54 5.79 19.89
CA LEU A 102 12.74 4.66 19.39
C LEU A 102 11.24 4.87 19.62
N LYS A 103 10.87 5.40 20.79
CA LYS A 103 9.48 5.75 21.11
C LYS A 103 8.97 6.89 20.23
N GLU A 104 9.72 7.98 20.12
CA GLU A 104 9.40 9.12 19.24
C GLU A 104 9.23 8.67 17.79
N ASP A 105 10.17 7.86 17.27
CA ASP A 105 10.15 7.37 15.89
C ASP A 105 8.97 6.43 15.63
N LYS A 106 8.65 5.55 16.58
CA LYS A 106 7.45 4.71 16.54
C LYS A 106 6.19 5.57 16.48
N GLU A 107 6.04 6.53 17.38
CA GLU A 107 4.85 7.40 17.44
C GLU A 107 4.68 8.22 16.15
N GLU A 108 5.78 8.73 15.61
CA GLU A 108 5.79 9.44 14.34
C GLU A 108 5.36 8.52 13.18
N LYS A 109 5.93 7.31 13.10
CA LYS A 109 5.56 6.30 12.09
C LYS A 109 4.09 5.92 12.19
N ILE A 110 3.56 5.71 13.40
CA ILE A 110 2.13 5.44 13.61
C ILE A 110 1.28 6.62 13.14
N THR A 111 1.67 7.84 13.49
CA THR A 111 0.92 9.05 13.15
C THR A 111 0.89 9.28 11.64
N ASN A 112 2.05 9.18 10.98
CA ASN A 112 2.16 9.34 9.53
C ASN A 112 1.45 8.21 8.78
N GLY A 113 1.61 6.96 9.23
CA GLY A 113 0.91 5.82 8.64
C GLY A 113 -0.61 5.93 8.78
N LYS A 114 -1.15 6.43 9.90
CA LYS A 114 -2.59 6.70 10.04
C LYS A 114 -3.09 7.75 9.07
N LYS A 115 -2.35 8.85 8.89
CA LYS A 115 -2.70 9.90 7.91
C LYS A 115 -2.71 9.37 6.49
N GLU A 116 -1.71 8.56 6.14
CA GLU A 116 -1.62 7.93 4.83
C GLU A 116 -2.80 6.95 4.63
N LEU A 117 -3.08 6.11 5.62
CA LEU A 117 -4.21 5.19 5.59
C LEU A 117 -5.55 5.92 5.41
N ASP A 118 -5.75 7.06 6.07
CA ASP A 118 -6.94 7.88 5.89
C ASP A 118 -7.03 8.45 4.47
N SER A 119 -5.90 8.85 3.88
CA SER A 119 -5.81 9.34 2.50
C SER A 119 -6.17 8.23 1.50
N LEU A 120 -5.50 7.08 1.61
CA LEU A 120 -5.73 5.92 0.74
C LEU A 120 -7.17 5.41 0.84
N ASN A 121 -7.77 5.38 2.04
CA ASN A 121 -9.16 5.00 2.20
C ASN A 121 -10.13 5.98 1.52
N LYS A 122 -9.86 7.29 1.58
CA LYS A 122 -10.67 8.28 0.86
C LYS A 122 -10.58 8.07 -0.65
N GLU A 123 -9.39 7.83 -1.18
CA GLU A 123 -9.20 7.50 -2.58
C GLU A 123 -9.94 6.21 -2.95
N LEU A 124 -9.82 5.16 -2.13
CA LEU A 124 -10.49 3.88 -2.34
C LEU A 124 -12.01 4.04 -2.43
N ILE A 125 -12.61 4.84 -1.53
CA ILE A 125 -14.04 5.14 -1.55
C ILE A 125 -14.44 5.82 -2.86
N GLN A 126 -13.66 6.80 -3.33
CA GLN A 126 -13.92 7.49 -4.59
C GLN A 126 -13.82 6.55 -5.79
N LEU A 127 -12.79 5.72 -5.85
CA LEU A 127 -12.58 4.75 -6.93
C LEU A 127 -13.67 3.65 -6.95
N LYS A 128 -14.07 3.16 -5.77
CA LYS A 128 -15.22 2.24 -5.63
C LYS A 128 -16.53 2.88 -6.07
N ALA A 129 -16.73 4.16 -5.75
CA ALA A 129 -17.92 4.90 -6.19
C ALA A 129 -17.97 5.00 -7.72
N LYS A 130 -16.86 5.33 -8.40
CA LYS A 130 -16.77 5.35 -9.87
C LYS A 130 -17.07 3.97 -10.47
N THR A 131 -16.50 2.92 -9.89
CA THR A 131 -16.73 1.53 -10.33
C THR A 131 -18.21 1.15 -10.19
N LYS A 132 -18.81 1.42 -9.04
CA LYS A 132 -20.24 1.18 -8.78
C LYS A 132 -21.14 1.97 -9.74
N ASP A 133 -20.71 3.15 -10.14
CA ASP A 133 -21.44 4.00 -11.07
C ASP A 133 -21.41 3.45 -12.50
N LEU A 134 -20.25 2.95 -12.95
CA LEU A 134 -20.13 2.19 -14.20
C LEU A 134 -20.98 0.92 -14.17
N ASP A 135 -20.99 0.19 -13.05
CA ASP A 135 -21.77 -1.05 -12.89
C ASP A 135 -23.30 -0.85 -12.99
N LYS A 136 -23.79 0.40 -12.94
CA LYS A 136 -25.20 0.71 -13.23
C LYS A 136 -25.53 0.58 -14.72
N PHE A 137 -24.55 0.62 -15.61
CA PHE A 137 -24.72 0.23 -17.00
C PHE A 137 -24.58 -1.30 -17.07
N LYS A 138 -25.69 -1.97 -16.76
CA LYS A 138 -25.69 -3.33 -16.25
C LYS A 138 -25.95 -4.33 -17.35
N LEU A 139 -25.12 -5.37 -17.46
CA LEU A 139 -25.41 -6.52 -18.32
C LEU A 139 -26.67 -7.25 -17.82
N THR A 140 -27.70 -7.34 -18.66
CA THR A 140 -28.99 -7.97 -18.32
C THR A 140 -29.24 -9.27 -19.07
N LYS A 141 -28.70 -9.41 -20.29
CA LYS A 141 -28.88 -10.62 -21.12
C LYS A 141 -27.58 -10.97 -21.83
N ILE A 142 -27.37 -12.26 -22.00
CA ILE A 142 -26.28 -12.84 -22.78
C ILE A 142 -26.92 -13.93 -23.66
N SER A 143 -26.65 -13.89 -24.96
CA SER A 143 -26.94 -15.00 -25.87
C SER A 143 -25.81 -15.20 -26.86
N ILE A 144 -25.81 -16.36 -27.50
CA ILE A 144 -25.06 -16.58 -28.72
C ILE A 144 -26.06 -16.76 -29.85
N SER A 145 -25.92 -15.96 -30.90
CA SER A 145 -26.66 -16.03 -32.14
C SER A 145 -25.78 -16.56 -33.27
N GLU A 146 -26.36 -16.77 -34.44
CA GLU A 146 -25.64 -17.06 -35.68
C GLU A 146 -25.84 -15.86 -36.60
N ASP A 147 -24.74 -15.38 -37.18
CA ASP A 147 -24.75 -14.39 -38.24
C ASP A 147 -24.04 -15.00 -39.47
N ASP A 148 -24.56 -14.65 -40.65
CA ASP A 148 -24.12 -15.12 -41.96
C ASP A 148 -23.19 -14.11 -42.66
N PHE A 149 -22.87 -12.97 -42.04
CA PHE A 149 -22.08 -11.91 -42.68
C PHE A 149 -20.72 -12.40 -43.23
N PHE A 150 -20.10 -13.42 -42.59
CA PHE A 150 -18.89 -14.11 -43.09
C PHE A 150 -19.09 -15.63 -43.24
N GLY A 151 -20.33 -16.08 -43.40
CA GLY A 151 -20.74 -17.49 -43.27
C GLY A 151 -21.22 -17.82 -41.85
N PRO A 152 -21.92 -18.96 -41.65
CA PRO A 152 -22.61 -19.28 -40.41
C PRO A 152 -21.61 -19.42 -39.27
N THR A 153 -21.54 -18.39 -38.42
CA THR A 153 -20.58 -18.31 -37.32
C THR A 153 -21.27 -17.81 -36.04
N PRO A 154 -20.85 -18.30 -34.86
CA PRO A 154 -21.44 -17.88 -33.60
C PRO A 154 -21.04 -16.44 -33.25
N PHE A 155 -22.02 -15.62 -32.88
CA PHE A 155 -21.86 -14.26 -32.41
C PHE A 155 -22.29 -14.14 -30.95
N LEU A 156 -21.56 -13.35 -30.18
CA LEU A 156 -21.90 -13.02 -28.80
C LEU A 156 -22.79 -11.78 -28.77
N ASP A 157 -24.00 -11.94 -28.26
CA ASP A 157 -24.94 -10.86 -28.00
C ASP A 157 -24.93 -10.51 -26.52
N LEU A 158 -24.73 -9.24 -26.22
CA LEU A 158 -24.78 -8.69 -24.87
C LEU A 158 -25.82 -7.56 -24.84
N THR A 159 -26.76 -7.65 -23.91
CA THR A 159 -27.70 -6.55 -23.65
C THR A 159 -27.31 -5.85 -22.37
N PHE A 160 -27.03 -4.56 -22.44
CA PHE A 160 -26.79 -3.71 -21.29
C PHE A 160 -27.96 -2.78 -21.05
N LEU A 161 -28.41 -2.63 -19.80
CA LEU A 161 -29.43 -1.66 -19.41
C LEU A 161 -28.76 -0.44 -18.79
N ASN A 162 -29.05 0.75 -19.32
CA ASN A 162 -28.51 1.99 -18.79
C ASN A 162 -29.25 2.46 -17.53
N GLN A 163 -28.77 2.08 -16.33
CA GLN A 163 -29.32 2.57 -15.06
C GLN A 163 -28.47 3.68 -14.43
N THR A 164 -27.57 4.30 -15.21
CA THR A 164 -26.63 5.33 -14.69
C THR A 164 -27.30 6.66 -14.36
N GLY A 165 -28.56 6.85 -14.82
CA GLY A 165 -29.30 8.11 -14.75
C GLY A 165 -28.84 9.17 -15.75
N ARG A 166 -27.82 8.88 -16.59
CA ARG A 166 -27.28 9.78 -17.62
C ARG A 166 -27.39 9.13 -19.00
N LYS A 167 -27.50 9.97 -20.02
CA LYS A 167 -27.37 9.50 -21.41
C LYS A 167 -25.91 9.17 -21.68
N ILE A 168 -25.63 7.96 -22.18
CA ILE A 168 -24.30 7.56 -22.63
C ILE A 168 -24.14 8.02 -24.08
N ILE A 169 -23.09 8.77 -24.37
CA ILE A 169 -22.77 9.36 -25.68
C ILE A 169 -21.28 9.23 -25.95
N GLY A 170 -20.84 9.28 -27.20
CA GLY A 170 -19.41 9.19 -27.52
C GLY A 170 -18.82 7.83 -27.17
N ASP A 171 -17.53 7.81 -26.80
CA ASP A 171 -16.79 6.57 -26.59
C ASP A 171 -17.34 5.70 -25.46
N TYR A 172 -17.40 4.40 -25.72
CA TYR A 172 -17.59 3.36 -24.72
C TYR A 172 -16.61 2.22 -24.91
N MET A 173 -16.36 1.45 -23.85
CA MET A 173 -15.55 0.25 -23.92
C MET A 173 -16.03 -0.78 -22.89
N TYR A 174 -16.18 -2.01 -23.33
CA TYR A 174 -16.54 -3.17 -22.53
C TYR A 174 -15.34 -4.09 -22.36
N GLN A 175 -15.18 -4.63 -21.16
CA GLN A 175 -14.39 -5.84 -20.93
C GLN A 175 -15.30 -7.04 -21.13
N ILE A 176 -14.84 -8.02 -21.88
CA ILE A 176 -15.47 -9.33 -22.04
C ILE A 176 -14.46 -10.40 -21.63
N ASP A 177 -14.81 -11.21 -20.65
CA ASP A 177 -14.04 -12.36 -20.21
C ASP A 177 -14.89 -13.63 -20.33
N ILE A 178 -14.32 -14.65 -20.93
CA ILE A 178 -14.95 -15.96 -21.10
C ILE A 178 -14.15 -16.98 -20.32
N TYR A 179 -14.82 -17.68 -19.40
CA TYR A 179 -14.23 -18.68 -18.53
C TYR A 179 -14.80 -20.06 -18.84
N SER A 180 -14.00 -21.10 -18.61
CA SER A 180 -14.48 -22.48 -18.56
C SER A 180 -15.37 -22.66 -17.33
N LYS A 181 -16.60 -23.15 -17.51
CA LYS A 181 -17.51 -23.43 -16.39
C LYS A 181 -16.96 -24.55 -15.49
N ALA A 182 -16.36 -25.58 -16.08
CA ALA A 182 -15.84 -26.76 -15.41
C ALA A 182 -14.59 -26.47 -14.59
N THR A 183 -13.68 -25.64 -15.12
CA THR A 183 -12.37 -25.40 -14.48
C THR A 183 -12.25 -24.02 -13.82
N GLY A 184 -13.13 -23.08 -14.15
CA GLY A 184 -13.04 -21.69 -13.73
C GLY A 184 -11.89 -20.90 -14.38
N LYS A 185 -11.13 -21.51 -15.30
CA LYS A 185 -9.99 -20.85 -15.96
C LYS A 185 -10.48 -19.91 -17.06
N LEU A 186 -9.75 -18.80 -17.25
CA LEU A 186 -9.97 -17.88 -18.36
C LEU A 186 -9.64 -18.60 -19.68
N ILE A 187 -10.59 -18.60 -20.62
CA ILE A 187 -10.44 -19.12 -21.98
C ILE A 187 -10.03 -17.98 -22.92
N ALA A 188 -10.75 -16.85 -22.84
CA ALA A 188 -10.58 -15.73 -23.73
C ALA A 188 -10.90 -14.42 -22.99
N SER A 189 -10.22 -13.33 -23.36
CA SER A 189 -10.45 -12.01 -22.78
C SER A 189 -10.20 -10.95 -23.84
N GLN A 190 -11.08 -9.94 -23.89
CA GLN A 190 -10.96 -8.83 -24.82
C GLN A 190 -11.53 -7.55 -24.20
N GLN A 191 -10.89 -6.42 -24.50
CA GLN A 191 -11.52 -5.11 -24.39
C GLN A 191 -11.93 -4.65 -25.78
N GLN A 192 -13.21 -4.37 -25.96
CA GLN A 192 -13.73 -3.84 -27.21
C GLN A 192 -14.74 -2.74 -26.93
N GLY A 193 -14.77 -1.76 -27.83
CA GLY A 193 -15.58 -0.58 -27.68
C GLY A 193 -15.87 0.06 -29.02
N GLY A 194 -16.55 1.18 -28.95
CA GLY A 194 -16.91 1.99 -30.10
C GLY A 194 -17.26 3.41 -29.66
N GLY A 195 -17.97 4.12 -30.51
CA GLY A 195 -18.51 5.44 -30.20
C GLY A 195 -19.98 5.53 -30.58
N PHE A 196 -20.78 6.12 -29.71
CA PHE A 196 -22.13 6.55 -30.06
C PHE A 196 -22.05 7.95 -30.69
N ASN A 197 -22.69 8.15 -31.84
CA ASN A 197 -22.92 9.49 -32.37
C ASN A 197 -23.74 10.32 -31.35
N GLU A 198 -23.51 11.62 -31.24
CA GLU A 198 -24.15 12.46 -30.19
C GLU A 198 -25.69 12.37 -30.17
N GLY A 199 -26.32 12.16 -31.33
CA GLY A 199 -27.77 11.96 -31.47
C GLY A 199 -28.25 10.55 -31.10
N ALA A 200 -27.39 9.53 -31.18
CA ALA A 200 -27.71 8.10 -31.12
C ALA A 200 -27.18 7.38 -29.87
N GLY A 201 -26.85 8.13 -28.81
CA GLY A 201 -26.48 7.55 -27.52
C GLY A 201 -27.63 6.87 -26.77
N VAL A 202 -27.29 6.13 -25.72
CA VAL A 202 -28.23 5.30 -24.93
C VAL A 202 -28.85 6.14 -23.82
N ASN A 203 -30.15 6.41 -23.85
CA ASN A 203 -30.82 7.20 -22.80
C ASN A 203 -30.96 6.40 -21.49
N PRO A 204 -31.24 7.06 -20.36
CA PRO A 204 -31.54 6.36 -19.11
C PRO A 204 -32.70 5.37 -19.27
N ASN A 205 -32.51 4.17 -18.74
CA ASN A 205 -33.40 3.00 -18.81
C ASN A 205 -33.59 2.39 -20.20
N GLU A 206 -32.78 2.79 -21.19
CA GLU A 206 -32.74 2.10 -22.48
C GLU A 206 -31.74 0.93 -22.46
N GLU A 207 -32.01 -0.05 -23.32
CA GLU A 207 -31.10 -1.17 -23.59
C GLU A 207 -30.12 -0.81 -24.71
N ASP A 208 -28.85 -1.14 -24.53
CA ASP A 208 -27.82 -1.20 -25.56
C ASP A 208 -27.62 -2.66 -25.97
N LEU A 209 -27.68 -2.91 -27.28
CA LEU A 209 -27.50 -4.23 -27.88
C LEU A 209 -26.11 -4.27 -28.50
N TYR A 210 -25.19 -4.95 -27.83
CA TYR A 210 -23.83 -5.12 -28.31
C TYR A 210 -23.68 -6.50 -28.95
N HIS A 211 -23.29 -6.52 -30.22
CA HIS A 211 -23.19 -7.72 -31.04
C HIS A 211 -21.79 -7.80 -31.66
N GLN A 212 -21.12 -8.93 -31.49
CA GLN A 212 -19.76 -9.17 -32.00
C GLN A 212 -19.54 -10.64 -32.31
N PRO A 213 -18.56 -11.00 -33.16
CA PRO A 213 -18.14 -12.38 -33.33
C PRO A 213 -17.74 -13.00 -31.98
N LEU A 214 -18.10 -14.26 -31.74
CA LEU A 214 -17.59 -14.97 -30.58
C LEU A 214 -16.07 -15.11 -30.67
N LEU A 215 -15.38 -14.93 -29.53
CA LEU A 215 -13.92 -15.03 -29.48
C LEU A 215 -13.44 -16.41 -29.96
N SER A 216 -12.38 -16.41 -30.77
CA SER A 216 -11.90 -17.60 -31.48
C SER A 216 -11.54 -18.76 -30.54
N GLU A 217 -11.00 -18.44 -29.37
CA GLU A 217 -10.61 -19.37 -28.33
C GLU A 217 -11.84 -20.00 -27.67
N ALA A 218 -12.93 -19.24 -27.52
CA ALA A 218 -14.21 -19.77 -27.04
C ALA A 218 -14.89 -20.66 -28.10
N ILE A 219 -14.73 -20.35 -29.39
CA ILE A 219 -15.17 -21.23 -30.48
C ILE A 219 -14.39 -22.54 -30.43
N ALA A 220 -13.06 -22.49 -30.35
CA ALA A 220 -12.20 -23.67 -30.29
C ALA A 220 -12.42 -24.54 -29.03
N HIS A 221 -12.90 -23.94 -27.94
CA HIS A 221 -13.15 -24.63 -26.67
C HIS A 221 -14.29 -25.68 -26.74
N SER A 222 -15.24 -25.53 -27.66
CA SER A 222 -16.37 -26.46 -27.78
C SER A 222 -16.57 -26.96 -29.21
N THR A 223 -16.85 -28.25 -29.35
CA THR A 223 -17.18 -28.87 -30.64
C THR A 223 -18.67 -28.80 -30.97
N LEU A 224 -19.49 -28.36 -30.02
CA LEU A 224 -20.96 -28.41 -30.10
C LEU A 224 -21.58 -27.27 -30.95
N TRP A 225 -20.78 -26.31 -31.40
CA TRP A 225 -21.23 -25.20 -32.25
C TRP A 225 -21.85 -25.65 -33.58
N LYS A 226 -21.49 -26.84 -34.08
CA LYS A 226 -22.02 -27.37 -35.35
C LYS A 226 -23.46 -27.90 -35.26
N SER A 227 -23.94 -28.16 -34.05
CA SER A 227 -25.23 -28.80 -33.79
C SER A 227 -26.14 -27.96 -32.89
N VAL A 228 -25.74 -26.74 -32.57
CA VAL A 228 -26.53 -25.83 -31.74
C VAL A 228 -27.69 -25.26 -32.54
N LYS A 229 -28.80 -25.02 -31.84
CA LYS A 229 -29.91 -24.23 -32.35
C LYS A 229 -29.76 -22.81 -31.81
N TYR A 230 -29.59 -21.84 -32.70
CA TYR A 230 -29.49 -20.43 -32.35
C TYR A 230 -30.87 -19.74 -32.27
N PRO A 231 -31.00 -18.63 -31.52
CA PRO A 231 -30.07 -18.19 -30.49
C PRO A 231 -30.09 -19.11 -29.27
N THR A 232 -28.97 -19.23 -28.56
CA THR A 232 -28.87 -19.98 -27.29
C THR A 232 -28.48 -19.07 -26.14
N THR A 233 -29.16 -19.22 -25.01
CA THR A 233 -28.85 -18.51 -23.74
C THR A 233 -28.19 -19.44 -22.73
N ASP A 234 -28.28 -20.75 -22.91
CA ASP A 234 -27.62 -21.74 -22.06
C ASP A 234 -26.20 -22.00 -22.55
N LEU A 235 -25.29 -21.12 -22.13
CA LEU A 235 -23.87 -21.20 -22.47
C LEU A 235 -23.16 -22.35 -21.76
N SER A 236 -23.78 -22.93 -20.74
CA SER A 236 -23.17 -24.01 -19.98
C SER A 236 -23.01 -25.31 -20.74
N LYS A 237 -23.82 -25.51 -21.79
CA LYS A 237 -23.68 -26.62 -22.74
C LYS A 237 -22.33 -26.59 -23.48
N PHE A 238 -21.72 -25.41 -23.59
CA PHE A 238 -20.44 -25.20 -24.26
C PHE A 238 -19.27 -25.09 -23.28
N ASP A 239 -19.50 -25.41 -22.00
CA ASP A 239 -18.54 -25.17 -20.91
C ASP A 239 -18.15 -23.69 -20.76
N LEU A 240 -19.04 -22.74 -21.08
CA LEU A 240 -18.71 -21.31 -21.03
C LEU A 240 -19.46 -20.57 -19.90
N VAL A 241 -18.75 -19.64 -19.28
CA VAL A 241 -19.29 -18.56 -18.44
C VAL A 241 -18.76 -17.24 -18.96
N VAL A 242 -19.65 -16.36 -19.43
CA VAL A 242 -19.29 -15.04 -19.92
C VAL A 242 -19.50 -14.01 -18.83
N LYS A 243 -18.50 -13.16 -18.60
CA LYS A 243 -18.60 -11.95 -17.80
C LYS A 243 -18.30 -10.77 -18.70
N ALA A 244 -19.18 -9.78 -18.73
CA ALA A 244 -18.93 -8.54 -19.44
C ALA A 244 -19.37 -7.34 -18.60
N TYR A 245 -18.61 -6.26 -18.69
CA TYR A 245 -18.86 -5.04 -17.93
C TYR A 245 -18.21 -3.83 -18.59
N PRO A 246 -18.76 -2.62 -18.38
CA PRO A 246 -18.14 -1.39 -18.86
C PRO A 246 -16.84 -1.08 -18.11
N VAL A 247 -15.84 -0.69 -18.89
CA VAL A 247 -14.57 -0.13 -18.43
C VAL A 247 -14.43 1.35 -18.77
N LYS A 248 -15.15 1.84 -19.79
CA LYS A 248 -15.26 3.26 -20.14
C LYS A 248 -16.68 3.56 -20.62
N LEU A 249 -17.26 4.66 -20.14
CA LEU A 249 -18.51 5.23 -20.64
C LEU A 249 -18.39 6.76 -20.69
N THR A 250 -18.76 7.35 -21.82
CA THR A 250 -18.75 8.81 -21.97
C THR A 250 -20.16 9.38 -21.80
N THR A 251 -20.26 10.50 -21.09
CA THR A 251 -21.51 11.24 -20.82
C THR A 251 -21.31 12.72 -21.12
N LYS A 252 -22.36 13.54 -21.08
CA LYS A 252 -22.21 14.99 -21.23
C LYS A 252 -21.40 15.63 -20.11
N GLU A 253 -21.43 15.03 -18.92
CA GLU A 253 -20.71 15.49 -17.74
C GLU A 253 -19.23 15.05 -17.72
N GLY A 254 -18.82 14.21 -18.67
CA GLY A 254 -17.46 13.68 -18.81
C GLY A 254 -17.41 12.17 -18.92
N THR A 255 -16.19 11.62 -18.81
CA THR A 255 -15.91 10.19 -18.99
C THR A 255 -15.83 9.48 -17.65
N LEU A 256 -16.57 8.37 -17.52
CA LEU A 256 -16.44 7.40 -16.45
C LEU A 256 -15.47 6.30 -16.90
N GLU A 257 -14.39 6.09 -16.14
CA GLU A 257 -13.42 5.04 -16.42
C GLU A 257 -13.21 4.15 -15.19
N ARG A 258 -13.10 2.84 -15.43
CA ARG A 258 -12.84 1.87 -14.37
C ARG A 258 -11.40 2.05 -13.89
N PRO A 259 -11.17 2.26 -12.58
CA PRO A 259 -9.82 2.42 -12.05
C PRO A 259 -8.97 1.18 -12.30
N LYS A 260 -7.75 1.36 -12.81
CA LYS A 260 -6.81 0.26 -13.07
C LYS A 260 -6.09 -0.23 -11.81
N ASN A 261 -5.92 0.66 -10.83
CA ASN A 261 -5.12 0.47 -9.61
C ASN A 261 -5.94 0.09 -8.37
N LEU A 262 -7.22 -0.27 -8.51
CA LEU A 262 -8.09 -0.52 -7.35
C LEU A 262 -7.55 -1.66 -6.47
N ALA A 263 -7.11 -2.76 -7.08
CA ALA A 263 -6.56 -3.91 -6.36
C ALA A 263 -5.22 -3.60 -5.68
N ASP A 264 -4.37 -2.81 -6.33
CA ASP A 264 -3.09 -2.39 -5.76
C ASP A 264 -3.32 -1.48 -4.54
N LEU A 265 -4.27 -0.54 -4.63
CA LEU A 265 -4.65 0.32 -3.53
C LEU A 265 -5.23 -0.46 -2.33
N GLU A 266 -6.10 -1.44 -2.60
CA GLU A 266 -6.63 -2.32 -1.54
C GLU A 266 -5.52 -3.13 -0.85
N LYS A 267 -4.53 -3.59 -1.62
CA LYS A 267 -3.36 -4.30 -1.11
C LYS A 267 -2.50 -3.38 -0.24
N GLU A 268 -2.21 -2.17 -0.72
CA GLU A 268 -1.43 -1.16 0.01
C GLU A 268 -2.08 -0.79 1.34
N ILE A 269 -3.39 -0.53 1.34
CA ILE A 269 -4.17 -0.27 2.56
C ILE A 269 -4.05 -1.43 3.55
N LYS A 270 -4.15 -2.68 3.07
CA LYS A 270 -4.03 -3.87 3.92
C LYS A 270 -2.64 -4.00 4.52
N GLU A 271 -1.59 -3.81 3.71
CA GLU A 271 -0.19 -3.90 4.14
C GLU A 271 0.13 -2.80 5.17
N LEU A 272 -0.25 -1.55 4.91
CA LEU A 272 -0.04 -0.45 5.83
C LEU A 272 -0.80 -0.64 7.14
N ASN A 273 -2.04 -1.12 7.08
CA ASN A 273 -2.82 -1.41 8.29
C ASN A 273 -2.17 -2.54 9.12
N GLN A 274 -1.64 -3.58 8.46
CA GLN A 274 -0.91 -4.65 9.13
C GLN A 274 0.37 -4.13 9.79
N GLN A 275 1.15 -3.32 9.09
CA GLN A 275 2.35 -2.68 9.64
C GLN A 275 2.03 -1.82 10.86
N LEU A 276 0.92 -1.06 10.82
CA LEU A 276 0.47 -0.28 11.98
C LEU A 276 0.06 -1.17 13.16
N ILE A 277 -0.63 -2.29 12.91
CA ILE A 277 -0.98 -3.25 13.96
C ILE A 277 0.27 -3.84 14.61
N GLU A 278 1.27 -4.23 13.81
CA GLU A 278 2.54 -4.76 14.30
C GLU A 278 3.32 -3.71 15.10
N LEU A 279 3.42 -2.49 14.57
CA LEU A 279 4.10 -1.39 15.23
C LEU A 279 3.43 -0.99 16.55
N ASN A 280 2.10 -1.13 16.68
CA ASN A 280 1.41 -0.88 17.95
C ASN A 280 1.69 -1.95 19.02
N LYS A 281 2.14 -3.14 18.64
CA LYS A 281 2.47 -4.23 19.58
C LYS A 281 3.87 -4.10 20.18
N THR A 282 4.76 -3.34 19.57
CA THR A 282 6.11 -3.11 20.10
C THR A 282 6.08 -2.07 21.21
N GLU A 283 7.10 -2.02 22.06
CA GLU A 283 7.26 -0.99 23.10
C GLU A 283 8.14 0.17 22.62
N GLY A 284 8.95 -0.04 21.58
CA GLY A 284 9.93 0.93 21.10
C GLY A 284 11.16 0.97 22.02
N THR A 285 11.70 -0.20 22.38
CA THR A 285 12.82 -0.32 23.32
C THR A 285 13.99 -1.09 22.70
N LEU A 286 15.17 -1.00 23.32
CA LEU A 286 16.37 -1.71 22.82
C LEU A 286 16.26 -3.24 22.96
N ASP A 287 15.44 -3.72 23.89
CA ASP A 287 15.27 -5.16 24.15
C ASP A 287 14.59 -5.88 22.97
N GLU A 288 13.84 -5.12 22.15
CA GLU A 288 13.17 -5.63 20.95
C GLU A 288 14.09 -5.71 19.72
N LEU A 289 15.31 -5.19 19.83
CA LEU A 289 16.28 -5.19 18.74
C LEU A 289 17.21 -6.38 18.85
N GLU A 290 17.40 -7.09 17.74
CA GLU A 290 18.44 -8.09 17.62
C GLU A 290 19.67 -7.49 16.94
N LEU A 291 20.86 -7.74 17.52
CA LEU A 291 22.11 -7.39 16.86
C LEU A 291 22.35 -8.41 15.74
N THR A 292 22.03 -8.03 14.51
CA THR A 292 22.48 -8.81 13.36
C THR A 292 24.00 -8.65 13.17
N PRO A 293 24.74 -9.73 12.89
CA PRO A 293 26.18 -9.71 12.62
C PRO A 293 26.58 -8.79 11.46
#